data_AF-A0A954SVA4-F1
#
_entry.id   AF-A0A954SVA4-F1
#
_cell.length_a   1.000
_cell.length_b   1.000
_cell.length_c   1.000
_cell.angle_alpha   90.00
_cell.angle_beta   90.00
_cell.angle_gamma   90.00
#
_symmetry.space_group_name_H-M   'P 1'
#
loop_
_entity.id
_entity.type
_entity.pdbx_description
1 polymer ?
#
loop_
_entity_poly.entity_id
_entity_poly.type
_entity_poly.pdbx_seq_one_letter_code
_entity_poly.pdbx_strand_id
1 'polypeptide(L)'
;PRTYVAQTTCAHMNHFYKAVLGALEFDGPALVNCYTTCQPEHGVADNMASDQARLAVDTRAFPLMIHDPRAGDTLKKRLSLQGNPAMKEDWYKNPKTGEVVNFIEFCRSEGRFAKHFDKEGNPSELLLQAQEDRLENWRILQELAGLR
;
A
#
# COMPACT_ATOMS: atom_id res chain seq x y z
N PRO A 1 -8.41 -19.23 -6.39
CA PRO A 1 -8.59 -18.80 -7.80
C PRO A 1 -7.25 -18.88 -8.58
N ARG A 2 -7.27 -19.38 -9.82
CA ARG A 2 -6.08 -19.46 -10.71
C ARG A 2 -5.91 -18.13 -11.46
N THR A 3 -5.62 -17.07 -10.73
CA THR A 3 -5.42 -15.71 -11.26
C THR A 3 -4.20 -15.10 -10.61
N TYR A 4 -3.27 -14.58 -11.43
CA TYR A 4 -2.16 -13.78 -10.93
C TYR A 4 -2.67 -12.38 -10.57
N VAL A 5 -2.38 -11.90 -9.37
CA VAL A 5 -2.79 -10.56 -8.94
C VAL A 5 -1.61 -9.86 -8.33
N ALA A 6 -1.30 -8.67 -8.81
CA ALA A 6 -0.30 -7.81 -8.20
C ALA A 6 -0.86 -6.42 -7.93
N GLN A 7 -0.47 -5.85 -6.79
CA GLN A 7 -0.71 -4.45 -6.44
C GLN A 7 0.65 -3.77 -6.26
N THR A 8 0.93 -2.73 -7.05
CA THR A 8 2.27 -2.14 -7.14
C THR A 8 2.24 -0.63 -7.36
N THR A 9 3.41 0.02 -7.29
CA THR A 9 3.60 1.43 -7.67
C THR A 9 4.88 1.59 -8.48
N CYS A 10 4.95 2.58 -9.37
CA CYS A 10 6.17 2.89 -10.13
C CYS A 10 7.32 3.39 -9.23
N ALA A 11 7.03 3.86 -8.01
CA ALA A 11 8.05 4.28 -7.07
C ALA A 11 8.82 3.11 -6.43
N HIS A 12 8.27 1.89 -6.50
CA HIS A 12 8.89 0.64 -6.07
C HIS A 12 9.36 -0.17 -7.28
N MET A 13 10.32 0.39 -8.02
CA MET A 13 10.74 -0.10 -9.34
C MET A 13 11.02 -1.62 -9.38
N ASN A 14 11.76 -2.17 -8.41
CA ASN A 14 12.04 -3.61 -8.34
C ASN A 14 10.78 -4.46 -8.15
N HIS A 15 9.82 -3.98 -7.34
CA HIS A 15 8.54 -4.66 -7.16
C HIS A 15 7.68 -4.54 -8.41
N PHE A 16 7.64 -3.36 -9.04
CA PHE A 16 6.92 -3.10 -10.29
C PHE A 16 7.37 -4.03 -11.42
N TYR A 17 8.69 -4.15 -11.66
CA TYR A 17 9.21 -5.07 -12.67
C TYR A 17 8.83 -6.52 -12.38
N LYS A 18 8.97 -6.98 -11.14
CA LYS A 18 8.55 -8.34 -10.74
C LYS A 18 7.06 -8.58 -10.96
N ALA A 19 6.22 -7.62 -10.62
CA ALA A 19 4.77 -7.70 -10.82
C ALA A 19 4.40 -7.81 -12.30
N VAL A 20 4.97 -6.95 -13.14
CA VAL A 20 4.68 -6.93 -14.59
C VAL A 20 5.21 -8.18 -15.28
N LEU A 21 6.47 -8.57 -15.02
CA LEU A 21 7.04 -9.80 -15.60
C LEU A 21 6.28 -11.04 -15.14
N GLY A 22 5.98 -11.13 -13.84
CA GLY A 22 5.21 -12.25 -13.28
C GLY A 22 3.82 -12.38 -13.90
N ALA A 23 3.15 -11.26 -14.17
CA ALA A 23 1.85 -11.23 -14.87
C ALA A 23 1.96 -11.68 -16.33
N LEU A 24 2.98 -11.22 -17.07
CA LEU A 24 3.19 -11.57 -18.47
C LEU A 24 3.59 -13.04 -18.68
N GLU A 25 4.34 -13.61 -17.74
CA GLU A 25 4.76 -15.03 -17.76
C GLU A 25 3.67 -15.98 -17.25
N PHE A 26 2.60 -15.47 -16.65
CA PHE A 26 1.55 -16.31 -16.10
C PHE A 26 0.64 -16.86 -17.20
N ASP A 27 0.59 -18.17 -17.33
CA ASP A 27 -0.33 -18.88 -18.23
C ASP A 27 -1.76 -18.90 -17.64
N GLY A 28 -2.41 -17.74 -17.71
CA GLY A 28 -3.76 -17.52 -17.22
C GLY A 28 -4.11 -16.04 -17.08
N PRO A 29 -5.27 -15.72 -16.48
CA PRO A 29 -5.67 -14.35 -16.24
C PRO A 29 -4.75 -13.68 -15.22
N ALA A 30 -4.36 -12.44 -15.52
CA ALA A 30 -3.54 -11.63 -14.64
C ALA A 30 -4.15 -10.23 -14.45
N LEU A 31 -4.08 -9.71 -13.22
CA LEU A 31 -4.46 -8.35 -12.85
C LEU A 31 -3.27 -7.64 -12.22
N VAL A 32 -2.91 -6.48 -12.74
CA VAL A 32 -1.91 -5.59 -12.14
C VAL A 32 -2.59 -4.28 -11.79
N ASN A 33 -2.80 -4.03 -10.50
CA ASN A 33 -3.30 -2.78 -9.96
C ASN A 33 -2.11 -1.85 -9.64
N CYS A 34 -1.94 -0.78 -10.41
CA CYS A 34 -0.84 0.17 -10.21
C CYS A 34 -1.35 1.47 -9.62
N TYR A 35 -0.86 1.86 -8.44
CA TYR A 35 -1.19 3.16 -7.86
C TYR A 35 -0.49 4.28 -8.62
N THR A 36 -1.29 5.26 -9.03
CA THR A 36 -0.84 6.51 -9.61
C THR A 36 -1.48 7.67 -8.86
N THR A 37 -0.67 8.68 -8.54
CA THR A 37 -1.20 9.94 -8.01
C THR A 37 -1.71 10.80 -9.14
N CYS A 38 -2.86 11.43 -8.93
CA CYS A 38 -3.35 12.48 -9.82
C CYS A 38 -3.12 13.83 -9.13
N GLN A 39 -2.18 14.61 -9.63
CA GLN A 39 -1.69 15.81 -8.95
C GLN A 39 -2.80 16.84 -8.69
N PRO A 40 -3.62 17.23 -9.69
CA PRO A 40 -4.69 18.19 -9.44
C PRO A 40 -5.78 17.64 -8.50
N GLU A 41 -6.25 16.42 -8.73
CA GLU A 41 -7.39 15.84 -8.02
C GLU A 41 -7.02 15.41 -6.60
N HIS A 42 -5.78 15.00 -6.35
CA HIS A 42 -5.30 14.68 -5.01
C HIS A 42 -4.82 15.93 -4.26
N GLY A 43 -4.60 17.05 -4.97
CA GLY A 43 -4.11 18.29 -4.38
C GLY A 43 -2.66 18.17 -3.90
N VAL A 44 -1.78 17.63 -4.75
CA VAL A 44 -0.35 17.49 -4.51
C VAL A 44 0.45 18.19 -5.62
N ALA A 45 1.70 18.58 -5.34
CA ALA A 45 2.53 19.27 -6.33
C ALA A 45 2.94 18.36 -7.50
N ASP A 46 3.20 18.97 -8.66
CA ASP A 46 3.45 18.28 -9.94
C ASP A 46 4.63 17.29 -9.90
N ASN A 47 5.64 17.57 -9.08
CA ASN A 47 6.83 16.74 -8.93
C ASN A 47 6.68 15.62 -7.87
N MET A 48 5.56 15.52 -7.17
CA MET A 48 5.41 14.67 -5.97
C MET A 48 4.92 13.25 -6.27
N ALA A 49 4.78 12.87 -7.54
CA ALA A 49 4.14 11.61 -7.91
C ALA A 49 4.80 10.37 -7.27
N SER A 50 6.13 10.29 -7.33
CA SER A 50 6.88 9.17 -6.75
C SER A 50 6.83 9.17 -5.22
N ASP A 51 6.88 10.34 -4.60
CA ASP A 51 6.92 10.45 -3.14
C ASP A 51 5.58 10.08 -2.52
N GLN A 52 4.48 10.53 -3.11
CA GLN A 52 3.14 10.14 -2.68
C GLN A 52 2.88 8.65 -2.90
N ALA A 53 3.39 8.07 -3.99
CA ALA A 53 3.30 6.63 -4.23
C ALA A 53 4.14 5.80 -3.24
N ARG A 54 5.24 6.33 -2.70
CA ARG A 54 5.96 5.70 -1.58
C ARG A 54 5.17 5.83 -0.29
N LEU A 55 4.72 7.03 0.01
CA LEU A 55 3.96 7.32 1.22
C LEU A 55 2.68 6.47 1.29
N ALA A 56 1.97 6.27 0.18
CA ALA A 56 0.80 5.39 0.13
C ALA A 56 1.10 3.94 0.56
N VAL A 57 2.28 3.41 0.21
CA VAL A 57 2.72 2.06 0.62
C VAL A 57 3.15 2.05 2.09
N ASP A 58 3.95 3.04 2.50
CA ASP A 58 4.50 3.14 3.85
C ASP A 58 3.40 3.29 4.91
N THR A 59 2.32 3.98 4.54
CA THR A 59 1.14 4.27 5.39
C THR A 59 -0.01 3.29 5.23
N ARG A 60 0.20 2.16 4.52
CA ARG A 60 -0.83 1.14 4.25
C ARG A 60 -2.08 1.64 3.50
N ALA A 61 -2.07 2.86 2.95
CA ALA A 61 -3.13 3.32 2.06
C ALA A 61 -3.22 2.44 0.80
N PHE A 62 -2.08 1.97 0.31
CA PHE A 62 -1.95 1.10 -0.86
C PHE A 62 -0.79 0.11 -0.69
N PRO A 63 -0.94 -0.98 0.09
CA PRO A 63 0.15 -1.93 0.33
C PRO A 63 0.55 -2.69 -0.95
N LEU A 64 1.83 -3.03 -1.08
CA LEU A 64 2.32 -3.88 -2.16
C LEU A 64 1.90 -5.33 -1.92
N MET A 65 1.47 -6.04 -2.96
CA MET A 65 1.25 -7.48 -2.85
C MET A 65 1.41 -8.17 -4.19
N ILE A 66 1.82 -9.44 -4.15
CA ILE A 66 1.77 -10.37 -5.27
C ILE A 66 1.09 -11.65 -4.79
N HIS A 67 0.00 -12.02 -5.45
CA HIS A 67 -0.61 -13.34 -5.39
C HIS A 67 -0.26 -14.11 -6.66
N ASP A 68 0.59 -15.12 -6.55
CA ASP A 68 0.98 -16.00 -7.66
C ASP A 68 0.49 -17.44 -7.42
N PRO A 69 -0.49 -17.93 -8.21
CA PRO A 69 -0.97 -19.31 -8.11
C PRO A 69 0.11 -20.39 -8.25
N ARG A 70 1.23 -20.09 -8.93
CA ARG A 70 2.34 -21.02 -9.18
C ARG A 70 3.21 -21.26 -7.94
N ALA A 71 3.15 -20.39 -6.94
CA ALA A 71 4.04 -20.44 -5.78
C ALA A 71 3.68 -21.54 -4.75
N GLY A 72 2.56 -22.25 -4.93
CA GLY A 72 2.20 -23.43 -4.14
C GLY A 72 0.70 -23.61 -4.00
N ASP A 73 0.27 -24.47 -3.06
CA ASP A 73 -1.14 -24.87 -2.95
C ASP A 73 -1.96 -24.10 -1.89
N THR A 74 -1.29 -23.32 -1.04
CA THR A 74 -1.91 -22.56 0.06
C THR A 74 -1.80 -21.06 -0.17
N LEU A 75 -2.76 -20.26 0.31
CA LEU A 75 -2.69 -18.79 0.23
C LEU A 75 -1.40 -18.22 0.81
N LYS A 76 -0.92 -18.76 1.95
CA LYS A 76 0.37 -18.41 2.57
C LYS A 76 1.57 -18.50 1.62
N LYS A 77 1.57 -19.46 0.70
CA LYS A 77 2.64 -19.63 -0.28
C LYS A 77 2.45 -18.75 -1.51
N ARG A 78 1.18 -18.43 -1.84
CA ARG A 78 0.79 -17.67 -3.02
C ARG A 78 0.89 -16.16 -2.80
N LEU A 79 0.61 -15.67 -1.60
CA LEU A 79 0.60 -14.25 -1.26
C LEU A 79 1.93 -13.81 -0.67
N SER A 80 2.56 -12.84 -1.32
CA SER A 80 3.77 -12.15 -0.85
C SER A 80 3.47 -10.68 -0.61
N LEU A 81 3.90 -10.17 0.55
CA LEU A 81 3.89 -8.75 0.89
C LEU A 81 5.29 -8.11 0.77
N GLN A 82 6.24 -8.81 0.13
CA GLN A 82 7.62 -8.36 0.01
C GLN A 82 7.69 -6.98 -0.67
N GLY A 83 8.40 -6.04 -0.04
CA GLY A 83 8.58 -4.68 -0.55
C GLY A 83 7.92 -3.63 0.33
N ASN A 84 6.90 -3.99 1.12
CA ASN A 84 6.36 -3.11 2.16
C ASN A 84 7.38 -2.94 3.30
N PRO A 85 7.50 -1.74 3.90
CA PRO A 85 8.30 -1.57 5.12
C PRO A 85 7.64 -2.30 6.30
N ALA A 86 8.42 -2.72 7.31
CA ALA A 86 7.94 -3.27 8.58
C ALA A 86 6.81 -4.31 8.43
N MET A 87 7.00 -5.33 7.58
CA MET A 87 5.93 -6.25 7.17
C MET A 87 5.20 -6.99 8.30
N LYS A 88 5.83 -7.16 9.47
CA LYS A 88 5.26 -7.85 10.64
C LYS A 88 4.63 -6.90 11.66
N GLU A 89 4.83 -5.60 11.47
CA GLU A 89 4.30 -4.57 12.36
C GLU A 89 3.05 -3.95 11.74
N ASP A 90 2.23 -3.36 12.60
CA ASP A 90 1.04 -2.61 12.18
C ASP A 90 1.44 -1.38 11.34
N TRP A 91 2.46 -0.63 11.80
CA TRP A 91 2.93 0.60 11.15
C TRP A 91 4.45 0.63 10.99
N TYR A 92 4.91 1.31 9.95
CA TYR A 92 6.33 1.65 9.82
C TYR A 92 6.71 2.74 10.84
N LYS A 93 7.86 2.56 11.49
CA LYS A 93 8.48 3.57 12.35
C LYS A 93 9.78 4.02 11.71
N ASN A 94 9.93 5.32 11.53
CA ASN A 94 11.17 5.88 11.02
C ASN A 94 12.30 5.61 12.04
N PRO A 95 13.38 4.89 11.66
CA PRO A 95 14.43 4.52 12.61
C PRO A 95 15.26 5.71 13.08
N LYS A 96 15.21 6.85 12.37
CA LYS A 96 15.95 8.07 12.73
C LYS A 96 15.15 8.97 13.67
N THR A 97 13.86 9.13 13.43
CA THR A 97 13.01 10.06 14.21
C THR A 97 12.15 9.35 15.25
N GLY A 98 11.95 8.05 15.12
CA GLY A 98 11.03 7.27 15.97
C GLY A 98 9.56 7.46 15.62
N GLU A 99 9.24 8.34 14.68
CA GLU A 99 7.87 8.68 14.30
C GLU A 99 7.19 7.53 13.56
N VAL A 100 5.91 7.33 13.86
CA VAL A 100 5.05 6.37 13.19
C VAL A 100 4.52 7.00 11.91
N VAL A 101 4.69 6.31 10.78
CA VAL A 101 4.16 6.72 9.48
C VAL A 101 2.87 5.92 9.25
N ASN A 102 1.73 6.53 9.55
CA ASN A 102 0.41 5.89 9.49
C ASN A 102 -0.50 6.50 8.42
N PHE A 103 -1.71 5.95 8.28
CA PHE A 103 -2.66 6.41 7.26
C PHE A 103 -3.02 7.90 7.37
N ILE A 104 -3.04 8.47 8.58
CA ILE A 104 -3.31 9.90 8.77
C ILE A 104 -2.21 10.76 8.14
N GLU A 105 -0.95 10.33 8.18
CA GLU A 105 0.15 11.06 7.52
C GLU A 105 0.00 11.13 5.99
N PHE A 106 -0.54 10.07 5.38
CA PHE A 106 -0.92 10.10 3.96
C PHE A 106 -2.11 11.05 3.71
N CYS A 107 -3.10 11.07 4.61
CA CYS A 107 -4.20 12.02 4.49
C CYS A 107 -3.74 13.47 4.65
N ARG A 108 -2.76 13.75 5.53
CA ARG A 108 -2.19 15.09 5.70
C ARG A 108 -1.44 15.57 4.45
N SER A 109 -0.87 14.66 3.66
CA SER A 109 -0.04 15.01 2.51
C SER A 109 -0.83 15.31 1.23
N GLU A 110 -2.13 15.06 1.19
CA GLU A 110 -2.98 15.23 0.01
C GLU A 110 -4.15 16.21 0.28
N GLY A 111 -4.26 17.26 -0.53
CA GLY A 111 -5.29 18.28 -0.39
C GLY A 111 -6.73 17.76 -0.47
N ARG A 112 -6.97 16.60 -1.10
CA ARG A 112 -8.30 15.96 -1.15
C ARG A 112 -8.87 15.59 0.23
N PHE A 113 -8.02 15.47 1.25
CA PHE A 113 -8.46 15.19 2.63
C PHE A 113 -8.52 16.45 3.51
N ALA A 114 -8.17 17.64 3.01
CA ALA A 114 -8.01 18.85 3.83
C ALA A 114 -9.25 19.18 4.67
N LYS A 115 -10.46 18.90 4.18
CA LYS A 115 -11.72 19.14 4.90
C LYS A 115 -11.96 18.22 6.10
N HIS A 116 -11.15 17.17 6.24
CA HIS A 116 -11.21 16.22 7.35
C HIS A 116 -10.23 16.57 8.48
N PHE A 117 -9.56 17.72 8.41
CA PHE A 117 -8.74 18.25 9.48
C PHE A 117 -9.37 19.54 10.01
N ASP A 118 -9.45 19.67 11.33
CA ASP A 118 -9.87 20.93 11.95
C ASP A 118 -8.77 22.00 11.89
N LYS A 119 -9.03 23.16 12.48
CA LYS A 119 -8.06 24.28 12.50
C LYS A 119 -6.78 23.98 13.28
N GLU A 120 -6.83 23.02 14.20
CA GLU A 120 -5.70 22.57 15.00
C GLU A 120 -4.95 21.40 14.34
N GLY A 121 -5.48 20.90 13.22
CA GLY A 121 -4.92 19.77 12.48
C GLY A 121 -5.33 18.41 13.06
N ASN A 122 -6.35 18.33 13.91
CA ASN A 122 -6.86 17.05 14.38
C ASN A 122 -7.68 16.36 13.28
N PRO A 123 -7.50 15.05 13.06
CA PRO A 123 -8.27 14.31 12.07
C PRO A 123 -9.73 14.13 12.54
N SER A 124 -10.66 14.17 11.59
CA SER A 124 -12.06 13.81 11.82
C SER A 124 -12.21 12.35 12.22
N GLU A 125 -13.31 12.02 12.91
CA GLU A 125 -13.63 10.64 13.30
C GLU A 125 -13.64 9.69 12.09
N LEU A 126 -14.10 10.15 10.92
CA LEU A 126 -14.08 9.37 9.70
C LEU A 126 -12.67 8.96 9.26
N LEU A 127 -11.66 9.83 9.42
CA LEU A 127 -10.28 9.47 9.11
C LEU A 127 -9.71 8.46 10.10
N LEU A 128 -10.10 8.57 11.37
CA LEU A 128 -9.70 7.60 12.40
C LEU A 128 -10.30 6.22 12.11
N GLN A 129 -11.57 6.16 11.71
CA GLN A 129 -12.22 4.92 11.26
C GLN A 129 -11.53 4.36 10.00
N ALA A 130 -11.27 5.21 9.00
CA ALA A 130 -10.58 4.78 7.78
C ALA A 130 -9.15 4.26 8.06
N GLN A 131 -8.45 4.82 9.04
CA GLN A 131 -7.16 4.29 9.49
C GLN A 131 -7.31 2.88 10.08
N GLU A 132 -8.31 2.65 10.93
CA GLU A 132 -8.56 1.30 11.46
C GLU A 132 -8.90 0.32 10.34
N ASP A 133 -9.72 0.71 9.36
CA ASP A 133 -10.02 -0.14 8.19
C ASP A 133 -8.74 -0.51 7.43
N ARG A 134 -7.79 0.42 7.25
CA ARG A 134 -6.49 0.10 6.62
C ARG A 134 -5.71 -0.91 7.46
N LEU A 135 -5.75 -0.77 8.78
CA LEU A 135 -5.03 -1.62 9.70
C LEU A 135 -5.61 -3.04 9.76
N GLU A 136 -6.94 -3.17 9.80
CA GLU A 136 -7.63 -4.46 9.73
C GLU A 136 -7.29 -5.18 8.42
N ASN A 137 -7.38 -4.48 7.28
CA ASN A 137 -6.99 -5.03 5.99
C ASN A 137 -5.52 -5.47 5.97
N TRP A 138 -4.62 -4.68 6.54
CA TRP A 138 -3.20 -5.02 6.63
C TRP A 138 -2.97 -6.29 7.46
N ARG A 139 -3.64 -6.44 8.60
CA ARG A 139 -3.54 -7.64 9.45
C ARG A 139 -4.08 -8.89 8.75
N ILE A 140 -5.18 -8.76 8.00
CA ILE A 140 -5.69 -9.85 7.15
C ILE A 140 -4.64 -10.26 6.11
N LEU A 141 -4.01 -9.28 5.43
CA LEU A 141 -2.94 -9.57 4.47
C LEU A 141 -1.75 -10.28 5.13
N GLN A 142 -1.36 -9.86 6.34
CA GLN A 142 -0.28 -10.50 7.10
C GLN A 142 -0.62 -11.96 7.44
N GLU A 143 -1.84 -12.24 7.93
CA GLU A 143 -2.30 -13.60 8.22
C GLU A 143 -2.31 -14.46 6.95
N LEU A 144 -2.88 -13.94 5.86
CA LEU A 144 -2.92 -14.63 4.57
C LEU A 144 -1.53 -14.92 4.00
N ALA A 145 -0.55 -14.06 4.26
CA ALA A 145 0.86 -14.27 3.90
C ALA A 145 1.64 -15.08 4.96
N GLY A 146 1.01 -15.45 6.07
CA GLY A 146 1.60 -16.20 7.18
C GLY A 146 2.74 -15.49 7.90
N LEU A 147 2.62 -14.16 8.02
CA LEU A 147 3.51 -13.28 8.78
C LEU A 147 3.06 -13.07 10.23
N ARG A 148 1.83 -13.47 10.54
CA ARG A 148 1.19 -13.45 11.85
C ARG A 148 0.63 -14.83 12.18
#